data_AF-A0A4D6L272-F1
#
_entry.id   AF-A0A4D6L272-F1
#
_cell.length_a   1.000
_cell.length_b   1.000
_cell.length_c   1.000
_cell.angle_alpha   90.00
_cell.angle_beta   90.00
_cell.angle_gamma   90.00
#
_symmetry.space_group_name_H-M   'P 1'
#
loop_
_entity.id
_entity.type
_entity.pdbx_description
1 polymer ?
#
loop_
_entity_poly.entity_id
_entity_poly.type
_entity_poly.pdbx_seq_one_letter_code
_entity_poly.pdbx_strand_id
1 'polypeptide(L)'
;MVIHHENNIHNSFLVVVNYEGRINCAFYVSTAINLQMLKEEIESYRCCSQGRRVKDVWFHKPVLGRWDHYETIKLLTNDDVRDMAAFFLPLPHDLPMKLSVTLHPPENDNMNAINSAASNNVDA
;
A
#
# COMPACT_ATOMS: atom_id res chain seq x y z
N MET A 1 7.36 19.82 -22.17
CA MET A 1 7.17 18.56 -22.91
C MET A 1 6.42 17.62 -21.99
N VAL A 2 5.11 17.51 -22.17
CA VAL A 2 4.28 16.59 -21.38
C VAL A 2 4.42 15.23 -22.04
N ILE A 3 5.08 14.29 -21.36
CA ILE A 3 5.15 12.92 -21.85
C ILE A 3 3.74 12.34 -21.66
N HIS A 4 2.95 12.34 -22.73
CA HIS A 4 1.77 11.49 -22.79
C HIS A 4 2.28 10.04 -22.80
N HIS A 5 2.39 9.45 -21.61
CA HIS A 5 2.40 8.00 -21.50
C HIS A 5 1.02 7.56 -21.99
N GLU A 6 0.95 7.12 -23.26
CA GLU A 6 -0.07 6.17 -23.67
C GLU A 6 0.13 4.93 -22.79
N ASN A 7 -0.51 4.94 -21.63
CA ASN A 7 -0.61 3.76 -20.79
C ASN A 7 -1.32 2.73 -21.63
N ASN A 8 -0.64 1.62 -21.88
CA ASN A 8 -1.21 0.43 -22.46
C ASN A 8 -2.21 -0.13 -21.44
N ILE A 9 -3.42 0.44 -21.38
CA ILE A 9 -4.44 0.19 -20.34
C ILE A 9 -4.74 -1.32 -20.24
N HIS A 10 -4.53 -2.07 -21.33
CA HIS A 10 -4.63 -3.52 -21.40
C HIS A 10 -3.65 -4.29 -20.51
N ASN A 11 -2.56 -3.65 -20.06
CA ASN A 11 -1.54 -4.23 -19.21
C ASN A 11 -1.51 -3.59 -17.81
N SER A 12 -2.63 -3.00 -17.38
CA SER A 12 -2.72 -2.37 -16.06
C SER A 12 -4.04 -2.67 -15.36
N PHE A 13 -4.00 -2.66 -14.02
CA PHE A 13 -5.19 -2.83 -13.19
C PHE A 13 -5.41 -1.60 -12.32
N LEU A 14 -6.68 -1.19 -12.18
CA LEU A 14 -7.07 -0.21 -11.18
C LEU A 14 -6.97 -0.84 -9.79
N VAL A 15 -6.12 -0.28 -8.94
CA VAL A 15 -5.92 -0.69 -7.55
C VAL A 15 -6.53 0.36 -6.64
N VAL A 16 -7.29 -0.06 -5.65
CA VAL A 16 -7.83 0.78 -4.58
C VAL A 16 -7.20 0.33 -3.27
N VAL A 17 -6.54 1.25 -2.58
CA VAL A 17 -5.82 0.96 -1.34
C VAL A 17 -6.57 1.55 -0.15
N ASN A 18 -6.83 0.66 0.81
CA ASN A 18 -7.44 1.00 2.07
C ASN A 18 -6.38 1.05 3.19
N TYR A 19 -6.45 2.09 4.00
CA TYR A 19 -5.68 2.22 5.23
C TYR A 19 -6.66 2.57 6.35
N GLU A 20 -6.61 1.81 7.46
CA GLU A 20 -7.52 1.96 8.62
C GLU A 20 -9.01 2.00 8.26
N GLY A 21 -9.42 1.16 7.29
CA GLY A 21 -10.83 1.05 6.88
C GLY A 21 -11.36 2.19 6.02
N ARG A 22 -10.50 3.11 5.57
CA ARG A 22 -10.86 4.18 4.62
C ARG A 22 -10.20 3.94 3.27
N ILE A 23 -10.90 4.28 2.19
CA ILE A 23 -10.27 4.38 0.85
C ILE A 23 -9.36 5.61 0.88
N ASN A 24 -8.07 5.41 0.62
CA ASN A 24 -7.08 6.49 0.68
C ASN A 24 -6.53 6.87 -0.70
N CYS A 25 -6.27 5.89 -1.57
CA CYS A 25 -5.80 6.13 -2.93
C CYS A 25 -6.34 5.09 -3.91
N ALA A 26 -6.46 5.52 -5.17
CA ALA A 26 -6.72 4.65 -6.30
C ALA A 26 -5.81 5.04 -7.46
N PHE A 27 -5.14 4.05 -8.06
CA PHE A 27 -4.18 4.26 -9.15
C PHE A 27 -4.05 3.01 -10.00
N TYR A 28 -3.45 3.13 -11.18
CA TYR A 28 -3.20 2.00 -12.08
C TYR A 28 -1.81 1.42 -11.82
N VAL A 29 -1.72 0.09 -11.72
CA VAL A 29 -0.45 -0.63 -11.65
C VAL A 29 -0.28 -1.53 -12.87
N SER A 30 0.97 -1.72 -13.31
CA SER A 30 1.30 -2.66 -14.38
C SER A 30 1.03 -4.12 -13.96
N THR A 31 0.62 -4.96 -14.90
CA THR A 31 0.50 -6.41 -14.73
C THR A 31 1.84 -7.08 -14.37
N ALA A 32 2.97 -6.44 -14.68
CA ALA A 32 4.32 -6.92 -14.38
C ALA A 32 4.85 -6.45 -13.01
N ILE A 33 4.03 -5.79 -12.20
CA ILE A 33 4.46 -5.27 -10.89
C ILE A 33 4.88 -6.41 -9.96
N ASN A 34 5.95 -6.20 -9.20
CA ASN A 34 6.38 -7.12 -8.14
C ASN A 34 6.03 -6.53 -6.76
N LEU A 35 6.22 -7.31 -5.68
CA LEU A 35 5.79 -6.89 -4.35
C LEU A 35 6.52 -5.65 -3.86
N GLN A 36 7.81 -5.52 -4.14
CA GLN A 36 8.60 -4.37 -3.73
C GLN A 36 8.14 -3.10 -4.46
N MET A 37 7.98 -3.19 -5.78
CA MET A 37 7.47 -2.08 -6.60
C MET A 37 6.06 -1.68 -6.19
N LEU A 38 5.19 -2.64 -5.85
CA LEU A 38 3.84 -2.36 -5.36
C LEU A 38 3.88 -1.57 -4.04
N LYS A 39 4.76 -1.96 -3.11
CA LYS A 39 4.93 -1.22 -1.84
C LYS A 39 5.44 0.19 -2.09
N GLU A 40 6.48 0.36 -2.92
CA GLU A 40 7.06 1.66 -3.26
C GLU A 40 6.04 2.57 -3.96
N GLU A 41 5.25 2.02 -4.88
CA GLU A 41 4.17 2.76 -5.55
C GLU A 41 3.15 3.25 -4.53
N ILE A 42 2.68 2.38 -3.62
CA ILE A 42 1.76 2.78 -2.53
C ILE A 42 2.40 3.84 -1.62
N GLU A 43 3.67 3.69 -1.27
CA GLU A 43 4.43 4.62 -0.41
C GLU A 43 4.52 6.02 -1.02
N SER A 44 4.64 6.10 -2.35
CA SER A 44 4.73 7.36 -3.10
C SER A 44 3.47 8.24 -2.92
N TYR A 45 2.31 7.63 -2.66
CA TYR A 45 1.07 8.33 -2.36
C TYR A 45 0.98 8.66 -0.87
N ARG A 46 1.26 9.91 -0.51
CA ARG A 46 1.16 10.39 0.89
C ARG A 46 -0.21 10.16 1.53
N CYS A 47 -1.30 10.12 0.77
CA CYS A 47 -2.62 9.80 1.30
C CYS A 47 -2.71 8.36 1.83
N CYS A 48 -1.92 7.44 1.31
CA CYS A 48 -1.88 6.04 1.72
C CYS A 48 -0.79 5.74 2.74
N SER A 49 0.37 6.39 2.61
CA SER A 49 1.55 6.12 3.44
C SER A 49 1.67 7.05 4.65
N GLN A 50 1.07 8.23 4.61
CA GLN A 50 1.30 9.30 5.58
C GLN A 50 2.81 9.60 5.77
N GLY A 51 3.63 9.35 4.74
CA GLY A 51 5.09 9.46 4.82
C GLY A 51 5.81 8.29 5.51
N ARG A 52 5.11 7.18 5.77
CA ARG A 52 5.63 5.98 6.42
C ARG A 52 5.78 4.83 5.42
N ARG A 53 6.67 3.90 5.72
CA ARG A 53 6.88 2.72 4.87
C ARG A 53 5.75 1.71 5.01
N VAL A 54 5.38 1.05 3.93
CA VAL A 54 4.41 -0.05 3.90
C VAL A 54 5.06 -1.31 4.47
N LYS A 55 4.48 -1.82 5.56
CA LYS A 55 4.92 -3.05 6.21
C LYS A 55 4.34 -4.25 5.49
N ASP A 56 3.00 -4.36 5.49
CA ASP A 56 2.27 -5.46 4.89
C ASP A 56 1.26 -4.95 3.87
N VAL A 57 1.04 -5.76 2.83
CA VAL A 57 -0.02 -5.56 1.84
C VAL A 57 -0.94 -6.76 1.90
N TRP A 58 -2.24 -6.50 1.96
CA TRP A 58 -3.30 -7.49 2.02
C TRP A 58 -4.20 -7.31 0.82
N PHE A 59 -4.41 -8.39 0.08
CA PHE A 59 -5.31 -8.45 -1.05
C PHE A 59 -6.69 -8.94 -0.60
N HIS A 60 -7.73 -8.18 -0.92
CA HIS A 60 -9.12 -8.60 -0.75
C HIS A 60 -9.60 -9.29 -2.02
N LYS A 61 -9.45 -10.61 -2.05
CA LYS A 61 -9.85 -11.46 -3.18
C LYS A 61 -11.37 -11.64 -3.20
N PRO A 62 -12.08 -11.16 -4.24
CA PRO A 62 -13.51 -11.42 -4.38
C PRO A 62 -13.80 -12.92 -4.44
N VAL A 63 -14.83 -13.37 -3.72
CA VAL A 63 -15.32 -14.75 -3.86
C VAL A 63 -16.21 -14.83 -5.10
N LEU A 64 -15.86 -15.68 -6.08
CA LEU A 64 -16.64 -15.83 -7.30
C LEU A 64 -18.08 -16.27 -6.99
N GLY A 65 -19.05 -15.53 -7.51
CA GLY A 65 -20.48 -15.74 -7.22
C GLY A 65 -20.99 -15.11 -5.92
N ARG A 66 -20.12 -14.49 -5.11
CA ARG A 66 -20.46 -13.71 -3.90
C ARG A 66 -19.61 -12.43 -3.83
N TRP A 67 -19.95 -11.47 -4.69
CA TRP A 67 -19.19 -10.22 -4.87
C TRP A 67 -19.16 -9.28 -3.66
N ASP A 68 -20.04 -9.51 -2.69
CA ASP A 68 -20.08 -8.84 -1.39
C ASP A 68 -19.10 -9.45 -0.36
N HIS A 69 -18.53 -10.63 -0.66
CA HIS A 69 -17.59 -11.34 0.20
C HIS A 69 -16.17 -11.33 -0.36
N TYR A 70 -15.20 -11.13 0.54
CA TYR A 70 -13.79 -11.10 0.19
C TYR A 70 -12.98 -12.01 1.12
N GLU A 71 -12.13 -12.85 0.55
CA GLU A 71 -11.03 -13.48 1.27
C GLU A 71 -9.90 -12.47 1.41
N THR A 72 -9.24 -12.43 2.57
CA THR A 72 -8.11 -11.53 2.80
C THR A 72 -6.82 -12.33 2.80
N ILE A 73 -5.96 -12.06 1.81
CA ILE A 73 -4.71 -12.78 1.56
C ILE A 73 -3.55 -11.82 1.79
N LYS A 74 -2.58 -12.21 2.62
CA LYS A 74 -1.35 -11.43 2.79
C LYS A 74 -0.41 -11.68 1.60
N LEU A 75 0.07 -10.62 0.96
CA LEU A 75 1.08 -10.75 -0.10
C LEU A 75 2.47 -10.83 0.55
N LEU A 76 3.11 -11.99 0.44
CA LEU A 76 4.41 -12.29 1.06
C LEU A 76 5.53 -12.37 0.03
N THR A 77 5.20 -12.74 -1.20
CA THR A 77 6.15 -13.03 -2.28
C THR A 77 5.73 -12.36 -3.60
N ASN A 78 6.64 -12.34 -4.55
CA ASN A 78 6.33 -11.88 -5.91
C ASN A 78 5.37 -12.84 -6.65
N ASP A 79 5.32 -14.11 -6.25
CA ASP A 79 4.38 -15.07 -6.83
C ASP A 79 2.96 -14.76 -6.36
N ASP A 80 2.76 -14.34 -5.10
CA ASP A 80 1.44 -13.91 -4.61
C ASP A 80 0.89 -12.71 -5.40
N VAL A 81 1.75 -11.76 -5.77
CA VAL A 81 1.38 -10.61 -6.61
C VAL A 81 1.01 -11.06 -8.02
N ARG A 82 1.74 -12.04 -8.56
CA ARG A 82 1.45 -12.60 -9.88
C ARG A 82 0.13 -13.36 -9.89
N ASP A 83 -0.16 -14.13 -8.85
CA ASP A 83 -1.43 -14.86 -8.69
C ASP A 83 -2.60 -13.89 -8.52
N MET A 84 -2.39 -12.81 -7.76
CA MET A 84 -3.36 -11.72 -7.63
C MET A 84 -3.65 -11.05 -8.98
N ALA A 85 -2.62 -10.71 -9.75
CA ALA A 85 -2.78 -10.15 -11.10
C ALA A 85 -3.48 -11.14 -12.04
N ALA A 86 -3.08 -12.41 -12.02
CA ALA A 86 -3.67 -13.47 -12.83
C ALA A 86 -5.16 -13.70 -12.52
N PHE A 87 -5.56 -13.53 -11.26
CA PHE A 87 -6.97 -13.60 -10.86
C PHE A 87 -7.83 -12.51 -11.51
N PHE A 88 -7.28 -11.32 -11.74
CA PHE A 88 -8.00 -10.19 -12.33
C PHE A 88 -7.94 -10.14 -13.87
N LEU A 89 -6.96 -10.80 -14.50
CA LEU A 89 -6.87 -10.87 -15.96
C LEU A 89 -8.17 -11.28 -16.68
N PRO A 90 -8.93 -12.30 -16.23
CA PRO A 90 -10.17 -12.70 -16.88
C PRO A 90 -11.40 -11.86 -16.44
N LEU A 91 -11.23 -10.92 -15.50
CA LEU A 91 -12.32 -10.10 -14.96
C LEU A 91 -12.45 -8.78 -15.75
N PRO A 92 -13.61 -8.09 -15.66
CA PRO A 92 -13.78 -6.77 -16.27
C PRO A 92 -12.69 -5.78 -15.83
N HIS A 93 -12.11 -5.04 -16.77
CA HIS A 93 -11.00 -4.11 -16.51
C HIS A 93 -11.37 -2.94 -15.58
N ASP A 94 -12.65 -2.65 -15.44
CA ASP A 94 -13.21 -1.63 -14.56
C ASP A 94 -13.39 -2.12 -13.11
N LEU A 95 -13.24 -3.43 -12.85
CA LEU A 95 -13.32 -3.97 -11.50
C LEU A 95 -12.04 -3.61 -10.72
N PRO A 96 -12.13 -2.78 -9.66
CA PRO A 96 -10.95 -2.39 -8.90
C PRO A 96 -10.44 -3.55 -8.05
N MET A 97 -9.12 -3.77 -8.10
CA MET A 97 -8.41 -4.63 -7.18
C MET A 97 -8.31 -3.92 -5.82
N LYS A 98 -8.84 -4.55 -4.78
CA LYS A 98 -8.88 -3.97 -3.43
C LYS A 98 -7.70 -4.46 -2.61
N LEU A 99 -6.89 -3.53 -2.12
CA LEU A 99 -5.79 -3.78 -1.19
C LEU A 99 -6.06 -3.10 0.14
N SER A 100 -5.53 -3.65 1.22
CA SER A 100 -5.28 -2.91 2.46
C SER A 100 -3.82 -2.98 2.86
N VAL A 101 -3.34 -1.94 3.52
CA VAL A 101 -1.94 -1.87 3.96
C VAL A 101 -1.83 -1.65 5.45
N THR A 102 -0.78 -2.24 6.03
CA THR A 102 -0.29 -1.85 7.35
C THR A 102 1.00 -1.06 7.14
N LEU A 103 1.15 0.02 7.89
CA LEU A 103 2.33 0.87 7.81
C LEU A 103 3.27 0.55 8.97
N HIS A 104 4.56 0.75 8.75
CA HIS A 104 5.50 0.83 9.85
C HIS A 104 5.09 1.98 10.80
N PRO A 105 5.41 1.89 12.10
CA PRO A 105 5.32 3.06 12.96
C PRO A 105 6.16 4.19 12.36
N PRO A 106 5.80 5.47 12.61
CA PRO A 106 6.68 6.57 12.24
C PRO A 106 8.07 6.28 12.82
N GLU A 107 9.11 6.44 12.01
CA GLU A 107 10.48 6.45 12.54
C GLU A 107 10.49 7.57 13.58
N ASN A 108 10.78 7.20 14.83
CA ASN A 108 10.80 8.13 15.94
C ASN A 108 11.75 9.26 15.52
N ASP A 109 11.23 10.48 15.34
CA ASP A 109 12.09 11.65 15.22
C ASP A 109 13.01 11.58 16.44
N ASN A 110 14.29 11.40 16.16
CA ASN A 110 15.32 11.24 17.16
C ASN A 110 15.52 12.61 17.84
N MET A 111 14.52 13.05 18.62
CA MET A 111 14.63 14.10 19.63
C MET A 111 15.43 13.52 20.80
N ASN A 112 16.68 13.16 20.52
CA ASN A 112 17.75 13.29 21.48
C ASN A 112 17.94 14.79 21.75
N ALA A 113 17.03 15.38 22.53
CA ALA A 113 17.35 16.54 23.34
C ALA A 113 18.21 16.04 24.51
N ILE A 114 19.45 15.65 24.19
CA ILE A 114 20.52 15.59 25.18
C ILE A 114 20.90 17.04 25.46
N ASN A 115 20.39 17.55 26.57
CA ASN A 115 21.01 18.49 27.51
C ASN A 115 20.16 18.38 28.78
N SER A 116 20.58 17.56 29.77
CA SER A 116 21.48 17.97 30.86
C SER A 116 20.94 19.23 31.55
N ALA A 117 20.40 19.19 32.77
CA ALA A 117 20.94 18.50 33.93
C ALA A 117 19.84 17.98 34.87
N ALA A 118 20.02 16.75 35.34
CA ALA A 118 19.63 16.42 36.71
C ALA A 118 20.63 17.12 37.63
N SER A 119 20.16 18.02 38.49
CA SER A 119 20.82 18.33 39.75
C SER A 119 19.76 18.66 40.79
N ASN A 120 19.44 17.65 41.59
CA ASN A 120 18.94 17.87 42.93
C ASN A 120 20.09 18.46 43.77
N ASN A 121 19.88 19.61 44.42
CA ASN A 121 20.37 19.96 45.77
C ASN A 121 19.96 21.43 46.09
N VAL A 122 19.06 21.67 47.06
CA VAL A 122 19.25 22.04 48.50
C VAL A 122 19.64 23.52 48.76
N ASP A 123 18.80 24.16 49.58
CA ASP A 123 18.93 25.39 50.41
C ASP A 123 19.21 26.79 49.81
N ALA A 124 18.22 27.68 49.99
CA ALA A 124 18.35 28.99 50.65
C ALA A 124 16.99 29.44 51.23
#